data_AF-A0A0R2JIZ9-F1
#
_entry.id   AF-A0A0R2JIZ9-F1
#
_cell.length_a   1.000
_cell.length_b   1.000
_cell.length_c   1.000
_cell.angle_alpha   90.00
_cell.angle_beta   90.00
_cell.angle_gamma   90.00
#
_symmetry.space_group_name_H-M   'P 1'
#
loop_
_entity.id
_entity.type
_entity.pdbx_description
1 polymer ?
#
loop_
_entity_poly.entity_id
_entity_poly.type
_entity_poly.pdbx_seq_one_letter_code
_entity_poly.pdbx_strand_id
1 'polypeptide(L)'
;MTDIYLIETMGMNEYQMRMEAAQLMQLDKRALNAELAWQRQVVQSTRGEKHPRPVFDSYDKFFGNDYKQAENRIKRTFNTGEYVVQKSKEDAILERQQRLNEIRGKEELNG
;
A
#
# COMPACT_ATOMS: atom_id res chain seq x y z
N MET A 1 -11.58 8.14 29.86
CA MET A 1 -12.97 7.84 29.48
C MET A 1 -12.90 6.83 28.35
N THR A 2 -13.44 5.64 28.56
CA THR A 2 -13.05 4.40 27.86
C THR A 2 -13.53 4.36 26.41
N ASP A 3 -12.56 4.27 25.50
CA ASP A 3 -12.64 4.17 24.02
C ASP A 3 -13.57 3.05 23.51
N ILE A 4 -13.92 2.09 24.39
CA ILE A 4 -14.79 0.95 24.08
C ILE A 4 -16.21 1.41 23.71
N TYR A 5 -16.74 2.45 24.35
CA TYR A 5 -18.09 2.97 24.05
C TYR A 5 -18.16 3.70 22.69
N LEU A 6 -17.03 4.20 22.18
CA LEU A 6 -16.92 4.78 20.84
C LEU A 6 -17.04 3.71 19.77
N ILE A 7 -16.47 2.52 19.99
CA ILE A 7 -16.57 1.37 19.08
C ILE A 7 -18.03 0.89 18.96
N GLU A 8 -18.78 0.87 20.08
CA GLU A 8 -20.19 0.45 20.09
C GLU A 8 -21.14 1.46 19.40
N THR A 9 -20.75 2.74 19.33
CA THR A 9 -21.57 3.82 18.74
C THR A 9 -21.16 4.20 17.32
N MET A 10 -19.94 3.87 16.91
CA MET A 10 -19.48 4.00 15.52
C MET A 10 -20.19 3.00 14.62
N GLY A 11 -20.63 3.44 13.44
CA GLY A 11 -21.14 2.52 12.43
C GLY A 11 -20.09 1.49 12.03
N MET A 12 -20.51 0.27 11.68
CA MET A 12 -19.63 -0.86 11.32
C MET A 12 -18.55 -0.46 10.29
N ASN A 13 -18.91 0.40 9.32
CA ASN A 13 -18.00 0.90 8.30
C ASN A 13 -16.88 1.76 8.88
N GLU A 14 -17.20 2.64 9.84
CA GLU A 14 -16.22 3.53 10.46
C GLU A 14 -15.25 2.72 11.34
N TYR A 15 -15.77 1.74 12.08
CA TYR A 15 -14.93 0.82 12.85
C TYR A 15 -13.95 0.05 11.95
N GLN A 16 -14.44 -0.53 10.84
CA GLN A 16 -13.60 -1.24 9.88
C GLN A 16 -12.52 -0.35 9.28
N MET A 17 -12.86 0.90 8.92
CA MET A 17 -11.90 1.85 8.35
C MET A 17 -10.80 2.20 9.35
N ARG A 18 -11.15 2.42 10.62
CA ARG A 18 -10.16 2.71 11.67
C ARG A 18 -9.28 1.51 11.98
N MET A 19 -9.84 0.31 11.95
CA MET A 19 -9.06 -0.92 12.14
C MET A 19 -8.10 -1.17 10.98
N GLU A 20 -8.52 -0.93 9.74
CA GLU A 20 -7.64 -0.97 8.57
C GLU A 20 -6.50 0.03 8.71
N ALA A 21 -6.82 1.30 9.00
CA ALA A 21 -5.84 2.35 9.19
C ALA A 21 -4.85 2.02 10.31
N ALA A 22 -5.32 1.50 11.44
CA ALA A 22 -4.46 1.08 12.55
C ALA A 22 -3.47 -0.04 12.14
N GLN A 23 -3.93 -1.01 11.35
CA GLN A 23 -3.07 -2.09 10.85
C GLN A 23 -2.04 -1.58 9.83
N LEU A 24 -2.44 -0.67 8.94
CA LEU A 24 -1.53 -0.03 7.99
C LEU A 24 -0.47 0.82 8.72
N MET A 25 -0.87 1.61 9.71
CA MET A 25 0.07 2.38 10.54
C MET A 25 1.08 1.47 11.27
N GLN A 26 0.64 0.28 11.72
CA GLN A 26 1.55 -0.68 12.33
C GLN A 26 2.51 -1.29 11.30
N LEU A 27 2.04 -1.54 10.07
CA LEU A 27 2.88 -2.00 8.97
C LEU A 27 3.93 -0.95 8.59
N ASP A 28 3.57 0.33 8.53
CA ASP A 28 4.50 1.43 8.26
C ASP A 28 5.58 1.57 9.33
N LYS A 29 5.22 1.39 10.62
CA LYS A 29 6.22 1.33 11.70
C LYS A 29 7.21 0.19 11.49
N ARG A 30 6.76 -0.97 10.99
CA ARG A 30 7.65 -2.08 10.65
C ARG A 30 8.52 -1.74 9.45
N ALA A 31 7.97 -1.05 8.44
CA ALA A 31 8.73 -0.58 7.29
C ALA A 31 9.85 0.38 7.70
N LEU A 32 9.57 1.35 8.56
CA LEU A 32 10.59 2.25 9.09
C LEU A 32 11.71 1.51 9.83
N ASN A 33 11.36 0.52 10.67
CA ASN A 33 12.35 -0.33 11.32
C ASN A 33 13.17 -1.16 10.32
N ALA A 34 12.52 -1.66 9.26
CA ALA A 34 13.17 -2.41 8.20
C ALA A 34 14.13 -1.51 7.38
N GLU A 35 13.76 -0.28 7.07
CA GLU A 35 14.64 0.69 6.42
C GLU A 35 15.88 0.98 7.26
N LEU A 36 15.72 1.21 8.57
CA LEU A 36 16.84 1.40 9.48
C LEU A 36 17.74 0.16 9.52
N ALA A 37 17.17 -1.05 9.56
CA ALA A 37 17.93 -2.30 9.52
C ALA A 37 18.64 -2.49 8.19
N TRP A 38 18.01 -2.14 7.06
CA TRP A 38 18.59 -2.18 5.73
C TRP A 38 19.79 -1.25 5.61
N GLN A 39 19.66 -0.01 6.07
CA GLN A 39 20.77 0.95 6.12
C GLN A 39 21.93 0.41 6.96
N ARG A 40 21.64 -0.21 8.11
CA ARG A 40 22.67 -0.86 8.94
C ARG A 40 23.33 -2.05 8.24
N GLN A 41 22.57 -2.85 7.50
CA GLN A 41 23.11 -3.98 6.75
C GLN A 41 24.06 -3.51 5.64
N VAL A 42 23.75 -2.42 4.94
CA VAL A 42 24.65 -1.82 3.95
C VAL A 42 25.98 -1.42 4.61
N VAL A 43 25.92 -0.83 5.81
CA VAL A 43 27.10 -0.44 6.60
C VAL A 43 27.87 -1.66 7.15
N GLN A 44 27.19 -2.76 7.47
CA GLN A 44 27.77 -3.95 8.13
C GLN A 44 27.99 -5.15 7.21
N SER A 45 28.10 -4.94 5.88
CA SER A 45 28.40 -5.99 4.88
C SER A 45 29.38 -7.05 5.43
N THR A 46 28.89 -8.22 5.80
CA THR A 46 29.72 -9.28 6.39
C THR A 46 29.25 -10.66 5.96
N ARG A 47 29.48 -10.97 4.67
CA ARG A 47 29.59 -12.36 4.22
C ARG A 47 30.73 -12.48 3.23
N GLY A 48 31.82 -13.15 3.64
CA GLY A 48 33.04 -13.34 2.85
C GLY A 48 34.28 -12.79 3.55
N GLU A 49 35.32 -13.61 3.66
CA GLU A 49 36.56 -13.31 4.41
C GLU A 49 37.46 -12.29 3.69
N LYS A 50 37.45 -12.28 2.34
CA LYS A 50 38.28 -11.40 1.49
C LYS A 50 37.52 -10.23 0.85
N HIS A 51 36.24 -10.42 0.51
CA HIS A 51 35.39 -9.40 -0.12
C HIS A 51 33.95 -9.56 0.38
N PRO A 52 33.59 -8.94 1.52
CA PRO A 52 32.28 -9.15 2.10
C PRO A 52 31.19 -8.57 1.20
N ARG A 53 30.17 -9.39 0.91
CA ARG A 53 28.98 -8.97 0.18
C ARG A 53 27.77 -8.88 1.13
N PRO A 54 26.84 -7.94 0.88
CA PRO A 54 25.60 -7.90 1.62
C PRO A 54 24.77 -9.18 1.40
N VAL A 55 24.08 -9.64 2.44
CA VAL A 55 23.27 -10.88 2.42
C VAL A 55 22.10 -10.76 1.44
N PHE A 56 21.52 -9.57 1.37
CA PHE A 56 20.45 -9.21 0.44
C PHE A 56 20.98 -8.17 -0.53
N ASP A 57 20.67 -8.33 -1.81
CA ASP A 57 21.15 -7.47 -2.90
C ASP A 57 20.22 -6.28 -3.20
N SER A 58 19.01 -6.30 -2.65
CA SER A 58 17.99 -5.28 -2.86
C SER A 58 17.02 -5.22 -1.68
N TYR A 59 16.46 -4.04 -1.43
CA TYR A 59 15.48 -3.84 -0.37
C TYR A 59 14.20 -4.64 -0.61
N ASP A 60 13.80 -4.82 -1.88
CA ASP A 60 12.61 -5.60 -2.24
C ASP A 60 12.74 -7.08 -1.82
N LYS A 61 13.95 -7.66 -1.88
CA LYS A 61 14.22 -9.02 -1.37
C LYS A 61 14.38 -9.09 0.14
N PHE A 62 14.72 -7.98 0.79
CA PHE A 62 14.85 -7.90 2.23
C PHE A 62 13.50 -7.73 2.93
N PHE A 63 12.65 -6.84 2.42
CA PHE A 63 11.38 -6.48 3.05
C PHE A 63 10.29 -5.97 2.09
N GLY A 64 10.64 -5.37 0.95
CA GLY A 64 9.64 -4.72 0.08
C GLY A 64 8.55 -5.66 -0.47
N ASN A 65 8.90 -6.91 -0.80
CA ASN A 65 7.89 -7.91 -1.19
C ASN A 65 6.97 -8.31 -0.03
N ASP A 66 7.51 -8.42 1.19
CA ASP A 66 6.74 -8.77 2.37
C ASP A 66 5.79 -7.64 2.77
N TYR A 67 6.23 -6.38 2.64
CA TYR A 67 5.38 -5.21 2.83
C TYR A 67 4.18 -5.23 1.87
N LYS A 68 4.43 -5.42 0.56
CA LYS A 68 3.36 -5.49 -0.46
C LYS A 68 2.37 -6.62 -0.18
N GLN A 69 2.86 -7.78 0.26
CA GLN A 69 1.99 -8.91 0.62
C GLN A 69 1.16 -8.63 1.88
N ALA A 70 1.76 -8.01 2.89
CA ALA A 70 1.07 -7.64 4.13
C ALA A 70 0.01 -6.56 3.88
N GLU A 71 0.35 -5.51 3.13
CA GLU A 71 -0.58 -4.44 2.76
C GLU A 71 -1.78 -5.00 1.97
N ASN A 72 -1.53 -5.83 0.95
CA ASN A 72 -2.59 -6.47 0.18
C ASN A 72 -3.47 -7.38 1.04
N ARG A 73 -2.90 -8.05 2.05
CA ARG A 73 -3.67 -8.87 3.00
C ARG A 73 -4.58 -8.00 3.85
N ILE A 74 -4.06 -6.92 4.43
CA ILE A 74 -4.84 -5.96 5.23
C ILE A 74 -6.00 -5.41 4.38
N LYS A 75 -5.70 -4.91 3.19
CA LYS A 75 -6.72 -4.41 2.25
C LYS A 75 -7.79 -5.46 1.94
N ARG A 76 -7.42 -6.72 1.68
CA ARG A 76 -8.40 -7.80 1.43
C ARG A 76 -9.26 -8.14 2.64
N THR A 77 -8.73 -8.02 3.85
CA THR A 77 -9.46 -8.32 5.09
C THR A 77 -10.56 -7.29 5.35
N PHE A 78 -10.32 -6.02 5.03
CA PHE A 78 -11.28 -4.94 5.29
C PHE A 78 -12.10 -4.52 4.07
N ASN A 79 -11.63 -4.78 2.85
CA ASN A 79 -12.34 -4.48 1.60
C ASN A 79 -13.14 -5.69 1.09
N THR A 80 -14.02 -6.25 1.93
CA THR A 80 -14.92 -7.38 1.58
C THR A 80 -16.21 -6.93 0.89
N GLY A 81 -16.41 -5.63 0.69
CA GLY A 81 -17.47 -5.03 -0.09
C GLY A 81 -17.16 -3.55 -0.27
N GLU A 82 -16.80 -3.18 -1.50
CA GLU A 82 -16.52 -1.83 -2.00
C GLU A 82 -16.36 -0.72 -0.94
N TYR A 83 -15.14 -0.49 -0.49
CA TYR A 83 -14.72 0.90 -0.33
C TYR A 83 -14.75 1.54 -1.72
N VAL A 84 -15.92 2.04 -2.13
CA VAL A 84 -15.97 2.99 -3.23
C VAL A 84 -15.23 4.21 -2.69
N VAL A 85 -13.92 4.29 -2.96
CA VAL A 85 -13.23 5.57 -2.97
C VAL A 85 -14.09 6.40 -3.90
N GLN A 86 -14.85 7.35 -3.36
CA GLN A 86 -15.55 8.31 -4.20
C GLN A 86 -14.44 8.94 -5.02
N LYS A 87 -14.33 8.55 -6.29
CA LYS A 87 -13.33 9.13 -7.20
C LYS A 87 -13.49 10.63 -7.04
N SER A 88 -12.38 11.32 -6.79
CA SER A 88 -12.42 12.76 -6.77
C SER A 88 -13.06 13.21 -8.09
N LYS A 89 -13.77 14.34 -8.10
CA LYS A 89 -14.35 14.86 -9.35
C LYS A 89 -13.29 14.92 -10.46
N GLU A 90 -12.04 15.19 -10.09
CA GLU A 90 -10.89 15.27 -10.98
C GLU A 90 -10.56 13.92 -11.63
N ASP A 91 -10.49 12.84 -10.85
CA ASP A 91 -10.22 11.48 -11.37
C ASP A 91 -11.34 11.00 -12.31
N ALA A 92 -12.60 11.31 -11.97
CA ALA A 92 -13.74 10.96 -12.80
C ALA A 92 -13.75 11.73 -14.14
N ILE A 93 -13.33 12.99 -14.13
CA ILE A 93 -13.19 13.82 -15.34
C ILE A 93 -12.06 13.28 -16.21
N LEU A 94 -10.91 12.95 -15.63
CA LEU A 94 -9.76 12.43 -16.37
C LEU A 94 -10.09 11.12 -17.10
N GLU A 95 -10.73 10.19 -16.41
CA GLU A 95 -11.11 8.90 -16.98
C GLU A 95 -12.18 9.04 -18.06
N ARG A 96 -13.08 10.03 -17.94
CA ARG A 96 -14.03 10.37 -19.01
C ARG A 96 -13.32 10.94 -20.23
N GLN A 97 -12.33 11.82 -20.05
CA GLN A 97 -11.56 12.40 -21.16
C GLN A 97 -10.75 11.34 -21.93
N GLN A 98 -10.12 10.41 -21.20
CA GLN A 98 -9.39 9.30 -21.81
C GLN A 98 -10.30 8.42 -22.68
N ARG A 99 -11.48 8.05 -22.16
CA ARG A 99 -12.47 7.29 -22.94
C ARG A 99 -12.94 8.02 -24.21
N LEU A 100 -13.14 9.33 -24.13
CA LEU A 100 -13.53 10.14 -25.30
C LEU A 100 -12.43 10.18 -26.36
N ASN A 101 -11.16 10.28 -25.94
CA ASN A 101 -10.02 10.27 -26.86
C ASN A 101 -9.86 8.91 -27.55
N GLU A 102 -10.09 7.81 -26.84
CA GLU A 102 -10.07 6.46 -27.41
C GLU A 102 -11.19 6.22 -28.43
N ILE A 103 -12.38 6.76 -28.19
CA ILE A 103 -13.51 6.68 -29.13
C ILE A 103 -13.19 7.51 -30.38
N ARG A 104 -12.73 8.76 -30.20
CA ARG A 104 -12.37 9.63 -31.31
C ARG A 104 -11.26 9.04 -32.17
N GLY A 105 -10.24 8.45 -31.56
CA GLY A 105 -9.16 7.78 -32.29
C GLY A 105 -9.62 6.57 -33.11
N LYS A 106 -10.70 5.88 -32.69
CA LYS A 106 -11.29 4.77 -33.45
C LYS A 106 -12.20 5.24 -34.60
N GLU A 107 -12.80 6.42 -34.48
CA GLU A 107 -13.57 7.05 -35.55
C GLU A 107 -12.65 7.58 -36.67
N GLU A 108 -11.50 8.15 -36.32
CA GLU A 108 -10.48 8.62 -37.28
C GLU A 108 -9.77 7.48 -38.05
N LEU A 109 -9.80 6.25 -37.53
CA LEU A 109 -9.22 5.06 -38.19
C LEU A 109 -10.21 4.30 -39.07
N ASN A 110 -11.51 4.60 -38.98
CA ASN A 110 -12.60 3.93 -39.71
C ASN A 110 -13.28 4.84 -40.75
N GLY A 111 -12.74 6.04 -41.01
CA GLY A 111 -13.16 6.95 -42.08
C GLY A 111 -12.09 7.06 -43.16
#